data_AF-A0A8S0RN12-F1
#
_entry.id   AF-A0A8S0RN12-F1
#
_cell.length_a   1.000
_cell.length_b   1.000
_cell.length_c   1.000
_cell.angle_alpha   90.00
_cell.angle_beta   90.00
_cell.angle_gamma   90.00
#
_symmetry.space_group_name_H-M   'P 1'
#
loop_
_entity.id
_entity.type
_entity.pdbx_description
1 polymer ?
#
loop_
_entity_poly.entity_id
_entity_poly.type
_entity_poly.pdbx_seq_one_letter_code
_entity_poly.pdbx_strand_id
1 'polypeptide(L)' 'ADLFLAPQIDAAVRRFNVDMNEYPILSRINEAYKELPAFQDAMPLKQPDTPPEARA' A
#
# COMPACT_ATOMS: atom_id res chain seq x y z
N ALA A 1 -4.04 7.20 12.49
CA ALA A 1 -4.10 5.73 12.30
C ALA A 1 -3.61 5.34 10.91
N ASP A 2 -3.99 6.10 9.88
CA ASP A 2 -3.78 5.81 8.47
C ASP A 2 -2.32 5.63 8.05
N LEU A 3 -1.42 6.40 8.67
CA LEU A 3 0.02 6.27 8.46
C LEU A 3 0.55 4.86 8.77
N PHE A 4 -0.06 4.16 9.72
CA PHE A 4 0.31 2.77 10.07
C PHE A 4 -0.51 1.73 9.30
N LEU A 5 -1.75 2.05 8.94
CA LEU A 5 -2.61 1.14 8.18
C LEU A 5 -2.15 0.99 6.73
N ALA A 6 -1.80 2.10 6.06
CA ALA A 6 -1.41 2.06 4.65
C ALA A 6 -0.25 1.09 4.36
N PRO A 7 0.92 1.15 5.03
CA PRO A 7 1.98 0.19 4.77
C PRO A 7 1.62 -1.25 5.17
N GLN A 8 0.77 -1.44 6.18
CA GLN A 8 0.38 -2.78 6.64
C GLN A 8 -0.59 -3.46 5.67
N ILE A 9 -1.59 -2.73 5.18
CA ILE A 9 -2.51 -3.23 4.15
C ILE A 9 -1.74 -3.51 2.87
N ASP A 10 -0.80 -2.63 2.51
CA ASP A 10 0.02 -2.81 1.33
C ASP A 10 0.87 -4.09 1.38
N ALA A 11 1.53 -4.33 2.52
CA ALA A 11 2.28 -5.55 2.74
C ALA A 11 1.36 -6.79 2.75
N ALA A 12 0.20 -6.71 3.39
CA ALA A 12 -0.78 -7.80 3.43
C ALA A 12 -1.19 -8.22 2.02
N VAL A 13 -1.49 -7.26 1.13
CA VAL A 13 -1.87 -7.53 -0.26
C VAL A 13 -0.68 -8.00 -1.09
N ARG A 14 0.41 -7.23 -1.15
CA ARG A 14 1.49 -7.47 -2.13
C ARG A 14 2.49 -8.56 -1.72
N ARG A 15 2.75 -8.70 -0.42
CA ARG A 15 3.79 -9.62 0.08
C ARG A 15 3.21 -10.93 0.59
N PHE A 16 2.05 -10.87 1.23
CA PHE A 16 1.46 -12.03 1.91
C PHE A 16 0.22 -12.59 1.22
N ASN A 17 -0.27 -11.95 0.15
CA ASN A 17 -1.46 -12.37 -0.60
C ASN A 17 -2.69 -12.60 0.30
N VAL A 18 -2.88 -11.74 1.30
CA VAL A 18 -4.05 -11.79 2.19
C VAL A 18 -5.31 -11.47 1.39
N ASP A 19 -6.37 -12.28 1.57
CA ASP A 19 -7.66 -12.01 0.96
C ASP A 19 -8.36 -10.83 1.66
N MET A 20 -8.35 -9.68 1.00
CA MET A 20 -8.95 -8.46 1.53
C MET A 20 -10.50 -8.44 1.44
N ASN A 21 -11.12 -9.45 0.84
CA ASN A 21 -12.59 -9.62 0.87
C ASN A 21 -13.10 -9.88 2.30
N GLU A 22 -12.28 -10.49 3.15
CA GLU A 22 -12.60 -10.70 4.58
C GLU A 22 -12.54 -9.39 5.39
N TYR A 23 -11.94 -8.33 4.83
CA TYR A 23 -11.69 -7.04 5.50
C TYR A 23 -12.26 -5.84 4.71
N PRO A 24 -13.59 -5.76 4.49
CA PRO A 24 -14.19 -4.79 3.57
C PRO A 24 -13.96 -3.32 3.96
N ILE A 25 -13.84 -3.02 5.26
CA ILE A 25 -13.52 -1.66 5.72
C ILE A 25 -12.08 -1.29 5.35
N LEU A 26 -11.12 -2.20 5.56
CA LEU A 26 -9.72 -1.96 5.21
C LEU A 26 -9.54 -1.89 3.69
N SER A 27 -10.27 -2.69 2.92
CA SER A 27 -10.34 -2.59 1.46
C SER A 27 -10.79 -1.21 1.01
N ARG A 28 -11.91 -0.70 1.52
CA ARG A 28 -12.41 0.64 1.19
C ARG A 28 -11.40 1.74 1.55
N ILE A 29 -10.76 1.61 2.70
CA ILE A 29 -9.74 2.55 3.17
C ILE A 29 -8.50 2.53 2.25
N ASN A 30 -8.06 1.34 1.84
CA ASN A 30 -6.93 1.18 0.92
C ASN A 30 -7.20 1.86 -0.43
N GLU A 31 -8.42 1.73 -0.97
CA GLU A 31 -8.79 2.46 -2.19
C GLU A 31 -8.74 3.97 -1.98
N ALA A 32 -9.20 4.47 -0.82
CA ALA A 32 -9.09 5.90 -0.50
C ALA A 32 -7.62 6.38 -0.40
N TYR A 33 -6.70 5.55 0.11
CA TYR A 33 -5.28 5.89 0.15
C TYR A 33 -4.65 6.02 -1.23
N LYS A 34 -5.09 5.19 -2.19
CA LYS A 34 -4.58 5.24 -3.57
C LYS A 34 -4.87 6.57 -4.26
N GLU A 35 -5.91 7.30 -3.86
CA GLU A 35 -6.28 8.61 -4.43
C GLU A 35 -5.41 9.77 -3.89
N LEU A 36 -4.66 9.57 -2.82
CA LEU A 36 -3.91 10.63 -2.16
C LEU A 36 -2.45 10.66 -2.62
N PRO A 37 -1.95 11.80 -3.17
CA PRO A 37 -0.57 11.91 -3.66
C PRO A 37 0.48 11.55 -2.60
N ALA A 38 0.23 11.93 -1.34
CA ALA A 38 1.14 11.61 -0.23
C ALA A 38 1.39 10.10 -0.06
N PHE A 39 0.36 9.26 -0.23
CA PHE A 39 0.53 7.81 -0.19
C PHE A 39 1.13 7.27 -1.48
N GLN A 40 0.76 7.83 -2.64
CA GLN A 40 1.35 7.43 -3.92
C GLN A 40 2.86 7.70 -3.99
N ASP A 41 3.34 8.82 -3.45
CA ASP A 41 4.76 9.21 -3.45
C ASP A 41 5.56 8.47 -2.38
N ALA A 42 4.90 8.09 -1.27
CA ALA A 42 5.48 7.27 -0.22
C ALA A 42 5.53 5.76 -0.57
N MET A 43 5.12 5.37 -1.78
CA MET A 43 5.13 3.96 -2.19
C MET A 43 6.56 3.38 -2.17
N PRO A 44 6.76 2.13 -1.71
CA PRO A 44 8.08 1.51 -1.66
C PRO A 44 8.81 1.48 -3.00
N LEU A 45 8.09 1.42 -4.12
CA LEU A 45 8.68 1.33 -5.47
C LEU A 45 9.16 2.69 -6.02
N LYS A 46 8.84 3.79 -5.33
CA LYS A 46 9.22 5.15 -5.72
C LYS A 46 10.34 5.74 -4.84
N GLN A 47 10.88 4.94 -3.92
CA GLN A 47 11.93 5.43 -3.02
C GLN A 47 13.31 5.42 -3.71
N PRO A 48 14.24 6.32 -3.35
CA PRO A 48 15.56 6.40 -3.99
C PRO A 48 16.37 5.10 -3.93
N ASP A 49 16.17 4.31 -2.87
CA ASP A 49 16.82 3.04 -2.59
C ASP A 49 16.12 1.83 -3.21
N THR A 50 14.99 2.03 -3.91
CA THR A 50 14.29 0.93 -4.61
C THR A 50 15.24 0.25 -5.60
N PRO A 51 15.39 -1.10 -5.54
CA PRO A 51 16.18 -1.85 -6.51
C PRO A 51 15.71 -1.57 -7.95
N PRO A 52 16.60 -1.42 -8.94
CA PRO A 52 16.22 -1.04 -10.31
C PRO A 52 15.13 -1.93 -10.92
N GLU A 53 15.16 -3.23 -10.63
CA GLU A 53 14.20 -4.23 -11.10
C GLU A 53 12.79 -4.09 -10.51
N ALA A 54 12.66 -3.36 -9.40
CA ALA A 54 11.40 -3.16 -8.69
C ALA A 54 10.86 -1.72 -8.83
N ARG A 55 11.55 -0.83 -9.53
CA ARG A 55 11.07 0.55 -9.76
C ARG A 55 9.85 0.52 -10.67
N ALA A 56 8.82 1.27 -10.30
CA ALA A 56 7.60 1.48 -11.08
C ALA A 56 7.84 2.43 -12.27
#